data_AF-A0A921GE52-F1
#
_entry.id   AF-A0A921GE52-F1
#
_cell.length_a   1.000
_cell.length_b   1.000
_cell.length_c   1.000
_cell.angle_alpha   90.00
_cell.angle_beta   90.00
_cell.angle_gamma   90.00
#
_symmetry.space_group_name_H-M   'P 1'
#
loop_
_entity.id
_entity.type
_entity.pdbx_description
1 polymer ?
#
loop_
_entity_poly.entity_id
_entity_poly.type
_entity_poly.pdbx_seq_one_letter_code
_entity_poly.pdbx_strand_id
1 'polypeptide(L)' 'MKHEDIIRKLSLAEKCALLQGGTTFGSWPNERAGIPAIEFSDGPSGVRHQAGAADHLGLNGSEPAT' A
#
# COMPACT_ATOMS: atom_id res chain seq x y z
N MET A 1 5.56 -0.35 22.12
CA MET A 1 5.72 -0.24 20.64
C MET A 1 6.01 1.21 20.28
N LYS A 2 6.64 1.50 19.13
CA LYS A 2 7.01 2.88 18.72
C LYS A 2 5.81 3.82 18.49
N HIS A 3 4.67 3.31 18.02
CA HIS A 3 3.50 4.10 17.60
C HIS A 3 2.22 3.77 18.38
N GLU A 4 2.37 3.46 19.67
CA GLU A 4 1.28 2.97 20.50
C GLU A 4 0.15 3.99 20.69
N ASP A 5 0.49 5.29 20.72
CA ASP A 5 -0.45 6.41 20.80
C ASP A 5 -1.38 6.51 19.59
N ILE A 6 -0.88 6.22 18.39
CA ILE A 6 -1.69 6.17 17.15
C ILE A 6 -2.58 4.94 17.18
N ILE A 7 -2.01 3.75 17.46
CA ILE A 7 -2.73 2.47 17.46
C ILE A 7 -3.91 2.48 18.45
N ARG A 8 -3.76 3.13 19.61
CA ARG A 8 -4.82 3.26 20.61
C ARG A 8 -6.00 4.13 20.15
N LYS A 9 -5.77 5.07 19.22
CA LYS A 9 -6.82 5.95 18.68
C LYS A 9 -7.66 5.28 17.58
N LEU A 10 -7.17 4.17 16.99
CA LEU A 10 -7.86 3.45 15.92
C LEU A 10 -9.00 2.58 16.48
N SER A 11 -10.14 2.63 15.79
CA SER A 11 -11.21 1.64 15.94
C SER A 11 -10.73 0.27 15.45
N LEU A 12 -11.47 -0.78 15.84
CA LEU A 12 -11.18 -2.13 15.34
C LEU A 12 -11.27 -2.20 13.81
N ALA A 13 -12.27 -1.56 13.21
CA ALA A 13 -12.45 -1.54 11.76
C ALA A 13 -11.25 -0.90 11.04
N GLU A 14 -10.75 0.24 11.55
CA GLU A 14 -9.56 0.89 10.98
C GLU A 14 -8.30 0.04 11.14
N LYS A 15 -8.15 -0.65 12.26
CA LYS A 15 -7.03 -1.61 12.44
C LYS A 15 -7.12 -2.71 11.40
N CYS A 16 -8.28 -3.33 11.23
CA CYS A 16 -8.48 -4.40 10.25
C CYS A 16 -8.25 -3.93 8.82
N ALA A 17 -8.69 -2.71 8.47
CA ALA A 17 -8.46 -2.14 7.13
C ALA A 17 -6.96 -2.01 6.81
N LEU A 18 -6.13 -1.65 7.79
CA LEU A 18 -4.67 -1.52 7.60
C LEU A 18 -3.93 -2.87 7.49
N LEU A 19 -4.60 -4.01 7.69
CA LEU A 19 -4.01 -5.35 7.53
C LEU A 19 -4.13 -5.91 6.12
N GLN A 20 -4.68 -5.13 5.18
CA GLN A 20 -4.87 -5.51 3.78
C GLN A 20 -4.43 -4.37 2.86
N GLY A 21 -4.20 -4.70 1.59
CA GLY A 21 -4.05 -3.69 0.54
C GLY A 21 -5.34 -2.92 0.31
N GLY A 22 -5.22 -1.62 0.04
CA GLY A 22 -6.28 -0.78 -0.53
C GLY A 22 -6.36 -0.91 -2.04
N THR A 23 -5.24 -1.23 -2.68
CA THR A 23 -5.14 -1.62 -4.08
C THR A 23 -4.21 -2.83 -4.20
N THR A 24 -4.01 -3.35 -5.42
CA THR A 24 -3.06 -4.45 -5.67
C THR A 24 -1.64 -4.11 -5.20
N PHE A 25 -1.26 -2.83 -5.27
CA PHE A 25 0.08 -2.34 -4.95
C PHE A 25 0.07 -1.21 -3.91
N GLY A 26 -0.98 -1.06 -3.11
CA GLY A 26 -1.08 0.08 -2.20
C GLY A 26 -1.81 -0.24 -0.91
N SER A 27 -1.47 0.45 0.18
CA SER A 27 -2.16 0.35 1.46
C SER A 27 -3.42 1.22 1.50
N TRP A 28 -4.30 0.95 2.46
CA TRP A 28 -5.36 1.90 2.81
C TRP A 28 -4.77 3.17 3.46
N PRO A 29 -5.28 4.36 3.13
CA PRO A 29 -5.04 5.55 3.94
C PRO A 29 -5.91 5.51 5.21
N ASN A 30 -5.48 6.23 6.25
CA ASN A 30 -6.32 6.62 7.37
C ASN A 30 -6.05 8.09 7.72
N GLU A 31 -6.82 8.99 7.11
CA GLU A 31 -6.68 10.44 7.28
C GLU A 31 -6.88 10.89 8.74
N ARG A 32 -7.82 10.27 9.45
CA ARG A 32 -8.10 10.57 10.85
C ARG A 32 -6.90 10.30 11.76
N ALA A 33 -6.15 9.26 11.44
CA ALA A 33 -4.93 8.89 12.16
C ALA A 33 -3.66 9.52 11.55
N GLY A 34 -3.78 10.32 10.48
CA GLY A 34 -2.64 10.92 9.78
C GLY A 34 -1.75 9.91 9.04
N ILE A 35 -2.32 8.76 8.64
CA ILE A 35 -1.59 7.70 7.93
C ILE A 35 -1.89 7.83 6.43
N PRO A 36 -0.90 8.15 5.59
CA PRO A 36 -1.10 8.21 4.14
C PRO A 36 -1.22 6.81 3.54
N ALA A 37 -1.78 6.72 2.33
CA ALA A 37 -1.61 5.53 1.51
C ALA A 37 -0.14 5.39 1.12
N ILE A 38 0.37 4.16 1.13
CA ILE A 38 1.73 3.82 0.73
C ILE A 38 1.64 2.94 -0.50
N GLU A 39 2.48 3.20 -1.49
CA GLU A 39 2.62 2.36 -2.68
C GLU A 39 3.75 1.34 -2.48
N PHE A 40 3.51 0.12 -2.94
CA PHE A 40 4.39 -1.03 -2.86
C PHE A 40 4.79 -1.44 -4.29
N SER A 41 5.99 -1.99 -4.44
CA SER A 41 6.53 -2.38 -5.74
C SER A 41 7.40 -3.61 -5.57
N ASP A 42 7.38 -4.52 -6.56
CA ASP A 42 8.34 -5.61 -6.64
C ASP A 42 9.75 -5.07 -6.89
N GLY A 43 10.76 -5.89 -6.56
CA GLY A 43 12.08 -5.64 -7.13
C GLY A 43 13.28 -6.24 -6.41
N PRO A 44 13.66 -7.50 -6.68
CA PRO A 44 14.98 -7.97 -6.29
C PRO A 44 16.13 -7.38 -7.13
N SER A 45 15.85 -6.89 -8.35
CA SER A 45 16.88 -6.42 -9.31
C SER A 45 16.44 -5.21 -10.14
N GLY A 46 15.59 -4.34 -9.61
CA GLY A 46 15.03 -3.18 -10.32
C GLY A 46 13.59 -2.92 -9.88
N VAL A 47 13.13 -1.68 -10.00
CA VAL A 47 11.77 -1.27 -9.57
C VAL A 47 10.75 -1.64 -10.65
N ARG A 48 9.67 -2.33 -10.27
CA ARG A 48 8.55 -2.61 -11.17
C ARG A 48 7.35 -1.73 -10.82
N HIS A 49 6.92 -0.88 -11.74
CA HIS A 49 5.78 0.01 -11.53
C HIS A 49 4.81 -0.05 -12.70
N GLN A 50 3.56 -0.45 -12.43
CA GLN A 50 2.49 -0.45 -13.43
C GLN A 50 1.62 0.80 -13.24
N ALA A 51 1.78 1.80 -14.09
CA ALA A 51 1.00 3.05 -14.01
C ALA A 51 -0.49 2.90 -14.35
N GLY A 52 -0.87 1.80 -15.00
CA GLY A 52 -2.24 1.47 -15.36
C GLY A 52 -2.97 0.66 -14.30
N ALA A 53 -4.18 0.21 -14.63
CA ALA A 53 -4.88 -0.76 -13.79
C ALA A 53 -4.01 -1.99 -13.58
N ALA A 54 -3.84 -2.39 -12.32
CA ALA A 54 -3.17 -3.64 -12.01
C ALA A 54 -3.91 -4.78 -12.69
N ASP A 55 -3.18 -5.57 -13.46
CA ASP A 55 -3.73 -6.75 -14.09
C ASP A 55 -3.16 -7.97 -13.37
N HIS A 56 -4.06 -8.87 -12.96
CA HIS A 56 -3.67 -10.08 -12.25
C HIS A 56 -2.96 -11.11 -13.15
N LEU A 57 -2.84 -10.84 -14.45
CA LEU A 57 -2.30 -11.74 -15.47
C LEU A 57 -0.85 -11.40 -15.90
N GLY A 58 -0.31 -10.25 -15.47
CA GLY A 58 0.99 -9.73 -15.88
C GLY A 58 1.05 -9.16 -17.31
N LEU A 59 -0.07 -8.73 -17.89
CA LEU A 59 -0.16 -8.21 -19.26
C LEU A 59 0.38 -6.79 -19.42
N ASN A 60 0.22 -5.94 -18.40
CA ASN A 60 0.67 -4.55 -18.44
C ASN A 60 2.17 -4.47 -18.14
N GLY A 61 2.88 -3.73 -18.98
CA GLY A 61 4.31 -3.48 -18.81
C GLY A 61 4.62 -2.62 -17.58
N SER A 62 5.88 -2.65 -17.16
CA SER A 62 6.42 -1.71 -16.18
C SER A 62 6.79 -0.40 -16.87
N GLU A 63 6.70 0.70 -16.14
CA GLU A 63 7.46 1.90 -16.48
C GLU A 63 8.97 1.62 -16.47
N PRO A 64 9.76 2.34 -17.28
CA PRO A 64 11.21 2.19 -17.30
C PRO A 64 11.84 2.41 -15.92
N ALA A 65 12.71 1.49 -15.52
CA ALA A 65 13.50 1.56 -14.29
C ALA A 65 14.96 1.18 -14.56
N THR A 66 15.86 1.55 -13.65
CA THR A 66 17.29 1.21 -13.66
C THR A 66 17.56 -0.20 -13.16
#